data_AF-A0A172Q7N2-F1
#
_entry.id   AF-A0A172Q7N2-F1
#
_cell.length_a   1.000
_cell.length_b   1.000
_cell.length_c   1.000
_cell.angle_alpha   90.00
_cell.angle_beta   90.00
_cell.angle_gamma   90.00
#
_symmetry.space_group_name_H-M   'P 1'
#
loop_
_entity.id
_entity.type
_entity.pdbx_description
1 polymer ?
#
loop_
_entity_poly.entity_id
_entity_poly.type
_entity_poly.pdbx_seq_one_letter_code
_entity_poly.pdbx_strand_id
1 'polypeptide(L)'
;MYSESSGSKILFLISDIVSILGSFYLLSWPFSFVSVFNIKGLLPFAAAFVTVLFSLLANDYTYIHQRSSIREIPYIFKFTGEFLLAFIMVLTAAYLPDGRSFTLSPFWLLKLLLLVFLLTSFFRFAVHYLIKSISQPEKKIILLTRFTNLAKTEALLKSQNCQIAAYMSPQQRSAQADLPLLQDFAAVETFLRHHEVNAVYVDSDAKQDYLLWQEYFTILGLPVSIEALEQQKNGFGKVSTSSYGWPKILTYSFTSADYRFLCLKRLLDIVLSLFGLVFTAAVALCIYPIVQKQSKGPLFFKQKRVGQNGKIFEIYKFRSMYMDAEERKKDLLAVNNVTTAHMFKMDNDPRVFPFGRKLRNWSIDELPQFINVLKGEMSLVGTRPPTVDEYQKYELHHFKRLAMKPGITGMWQVSGRSNIKDFEKVVALDLAYIEHWSVWLDIKIILKTFKVVLMRDGSK
;
A
#
# COMPACT_ATOMS: atom_id res chain seq x y z
N MET A 1 -6.02 4.37 3.84
CA MET A 1 -5.30 3.70 4.92
C MET A 1 -4.00 4.43 5.15
N TYR A 2 -4.04 5.32 6.13
CA TYR A 2 -2.88 6.06 6.56
C TYR A 2 -1.93 5.14 7.34
N SER A 3 -0.64 5.26 7.08
CA SER A 3 0.43 4.64 7.86
C SER A 3 1.64 5.55 7.84
N GLU A 4 2.22 5.79 9.01
CA GLU A 4 3.48 6.52 9.09
C GLU A 4 4.58 5.79 8.32
N SER A 5 5.14 6.46 7.30
CA SER A 5 6.33 6.10 6.52
C SER A 5 6.62 4.58 6.42
N SER A 6 5.89 3.90 5.55
CA SER A 6 6.06 2.44 5.37
C SER A 6 7.41 2.07 4.73
N GLY A 7 8.00 2.93 3.90
CA GLY A 7 9.20 2.58 3.11
C GLY A 7 10.46 2.49 3.96
N SER A 8 10.66 3.45 4.85
CA SER A 8 11.84 3.50 5.71
C SER A 8 11.83 2.37 6.75
N LYS A 9 10.67 1.90 7.18
CA LYS A 9 10.53 0.76 8.11
C LYS A 9 10.96 -0.57 7.49
N ILE A 10 10.80 -0.72 6.17
CA ILE A 10 11.27 -1.91 5.44
C ILE A 10 12.80 -1.97 5.45
N LEU A 11 13.50 -0.84 5.35
CA LEU A 11 14.96 -0.81 5.44
C LEU A 11 15.48 -1.34 6.78
N PHE A 12 14.81 -0.99 7.88
CA PHE A 12 15.14 -1.53 9.21
C PHE A 12 14.91 -3.04 9.30
N LEU A 13 13.81 -3.53 8.72
CA LEU A 13 13.55 -4.97 8.68
C LEU A 13 14.61 -5.71 7.84
N ILE A 14 15.00 -5.15 6.70
CA ILE A 14 16.06 -5.72 5.85
C ILE A 14 17.41 -5.69 6.60
N SER A 15 17.74 -4.59 7.27
CA SER A 15 18.99 -4.52 8.04
C SER A 15 19.05 -5.57 9.13
N ASP A 16 17.94 -5.84 9.80
CA ASP A 16 17.87 -6.83 10.88
C ASP A 16 18.09 -8.27 10.33
N ILE A 17 17.49 -8.59 9.19
CA ILE A 17 17.73 -9.87 8.49
C ILE A 17 19.20 -9.99 8.07
N VAL A 18 19.75 -8.96 7.44
CA VAL A 18 21.15 -8.93 7.00
C VAL A 18 22.10 -9.04 8.17
N SER A 19 21.77 -8.44 9.31
CA SER A 19 22.57 -8.52 10.53
C SER A 19 22.67 -9.95 11.03
N ILE A 20 21.52 -10.64 11.14
CA ILE A 20 21.49 -12.05 11.58
C ILE A 20 22.26 -12.94 10.59
N LEU A 21 21.93 -12.89 9.30
CA LEU A 21 22.58 -13.73 8.29
C LEU A 21 24.07 -13.45 8.18
N GLY A 22 24.46 -12.17 8.23
CA GLY A 22 25.86 -11.73 8.24
C GLY A 22 26.63 -12.23 9.47
N SER A 23 25.98 -12.26 10.64
CA SER A 23 26.59 -12.82 11.85
C SER A 23 26.89 -14.31 11.70
N PHE A 24 25.93 -15.09 11.20
CA PHE A 24 26.17 -16.51 10.93
C PHE A 24 27.27 -16.72 9.91
N TYR A 25 27.24 -15.94 8.82
CA TYR A 25 28.22 -16.04 7.75
C TYR A 25 29.65 -15.82 8.25
N LEU A 26 29.90 -14.70 8.95
CA LEU A 26 31.21 -14.38 9.50
C LEU A 26 31.71 -15.41 10.51
N LEU A 27 30.81 -15.95 11.33
CA LEU A 27 31.16 -16.98 12.31
C LEU A 27 31.41 -18.35 11.66
N SER A 28 30.79 -18.61 10.50
CA SER A 28 30.97 -19.82 9.69
C SER A 28 32.14 -19.75 8.72
N TRP A 29 32.65 -18.55 8.38
CA TRP A 29 33.75 -18.32 7.43
C TRP A 29 35.01 -19.21 7.64
N PRO A 30 35.47 -19.49 8.88
CA PRO A 30 36.61 -20.38 9.09
C PRO A 30 36.31 -21.86 8.85
N PHE A 31 35.04 -22.25 8.63
CA PHE A 31 34.61 -23.61 8.32
C PHE A 31 34.06 -23.63 6.88
N SER A 32 34.58 -24.53 6.05
CA SER A 32 34.34 -24.57 4.59
C SER A 32 32.87 -24.36 4.17
N PHE A 33 32.70 -23.43 3.21
CA PHE A 33 31.46 -22.90 2.61
C PHE A 33 30.41 -23.96 2.20
N VAL A 34 30.85 -25.19 1.92
CA VAL A 34 30.00 -26.29 1.43
C VAL A 34 29.04 -26.84 2.49
N SER A 35 29.30 -26.64 3.79
CA SER A 35 28.43 -27.15 4.86
C SER A 35 27.19 -26.30 5.15
N VAL A 36 27.15 -25.06 4.64
CA VAL A 36 26.10 -24.06 4.90
C VAL A 36 24.84 -24.28 4.04
N PHE A 37 24.81 -25.29 3.16
CA PHE A 37 23.62 -25.63 2.34
C PHE A 37 23.03 -27.04 2.61
N ASN A 38 23.56 -27.77 3.60
CA ASN A 38 22.85 -28.94 4.15
C ASN A 38 21.66 -28.49 5.02
N ILE A 39 20.84 -29.40 5.58
CA ILE A 39 19.72 -29.07 6.50
C ILE A 39 20.12 -28.07 7.61
N LYS A 40 21.40 -28.05 8.02
CA LYS A 40 22.02 -27.09 8.96
C LYS A 40 22.15 -25.65 8.44
N GLY A 41 22.07 -25.47 7.13
CA GLY A 41 22.13 -24.23 6.38
C GLY A 41 20.87 -23.39 6.37
N LEU A 42 19.72 -24.04 6.53
CA LEU A 42 18.41 -23.37 6.60
C LEU A 42 18.12 -22.80 7.99
N LEU A 43 18.79 -23.30 9.03
CA LEU A 43 18.68 -22.83 10.41
C LEU A 43 18.86 -21.32 10.60
N PRO A 44 19.90 -20.65 10.06
CA PRO A 44 20.04 -19.19 10.18
C PRO A 44 18.89 -18.43 9.50
N PHE A 45 18.38 -18.92 8.38
CA PHE A 45 17.24 -18.31 7.69
C PHE A 45 15.94 -18.49 8.48
N ALA A 46 15.71 -19.69 9.03
CA ALA A 46 14.57 -19.97 9.90
C ALA A 46 14.63 -19.14 11.19
N ALA A 47 15.79 -19.03 11.84
CA ALA A 47 15.98 -18.19 13.02
C ALA A 47 15.75 -16.72 12.69
N ALA A 48 16.33 -16.19 11.60
CA ALA A 48 16.09 -14.82 11.16
C ALA A 48 14.60 -14.56 10.88
N PHE A 49 13.93 -15.49 10.21
CA PHE A 49 12.49 -15.39 9.91
C PHE A 49 11.65 -15.35 11.19
N VAL A 50 11.90 -16.24 12.13
CA VAL A 50 11.17 -16.30 13.41
C VAL A 50 11.42 -15.05 14.25
N THR A 51 12.67 -14.56 14.33
CA THR A 51 12.99 -13.31 15.04
C THR A 51 12.23 -12.13 14.45
N VAL A 52 12.31 -11.92 13.13
CA VAL A 52 11.62 -10.82 12.45
C VAL A 52 10.12 -10.92 12.61
N LEU A 53 9.56 -12.13 12.57
CA LEU A 53 8.15 -12.36 12.84
C LEU A 53 7.76 -11.94 14.26
N PHE A 54 8.56 -12.29 15.28
CA PHE A 54 8.34 -11.84 16.65
C PHE A 54 8.40 -10.32 16.77
N SER A 55 9.43 -9.67 16.23
CA SER A 55 9.58 -8.21 16.30
C SER A 55 8.45 -7.47 15.56
N LEU A 56 7.95 -8.03 14.44
CA LEU A 56 6.76 -7.52 13.75
C LEU A 56 5.48 -7.66 14.60
N LEU A 57 5.28 -8.81 15.24
CA LEU A 57 4.12 -9.05 16.12
C LEU A 57 4.15 -8.17 17.37
N ALA A 58 5.34 -7.96 17.94
CA ALA A 58 5.61 -7.07 19.06
C ALA A 58 5.55 -5.57 18.70
N ASN A 59 5.33 -5.25 17.42
CA ASN A 59 5.13 -3.90 16.90
C ASN A 59 6.37 -2.98 17.04
N ASP A 60 7.57 -3.57 17.08
CA ASP A 60 8.83 -2.87 17.39
C ASP A 60 9.25 -1.86 16.32
N TYR A 61 8.77 -2.03 15.09
CA TYR A 61 9.08 -1.15 13.96
C TYR A 61 8.17 0.09 13.85
N THR A 62 7.15 0.23 14.70
CA THR A 62 6.13 1.29 14.53
C THR A 62 6.72 2.68 14.65
N TYR A 63 7.52 2.91 15.69
CA TYR A 63 8.12 4.21 16.01
C TYR A 63 9.62 4.23 15.79
N ILE A 64 10.18 3.25 15.07
CA ILE A 64 11.64 3.11 14.93
C ILE A 64 12.30 4.36 14.34
N HIS A 65 11.63 5.04 13.39
CA HIS A 65 12.10 6.31 12.81
C HIS A 65 12.09 7.49 13.77
N GLN A 66 11.24 7.46 14.80
CA GLN A 66 11.09 8.54 15.77
C GLN A 66 12.07 8.39 16.95
N ARG A 67 12.83 7.29 17.01
CA ARG A 67 13.78 7.03 18.08
C ARG A 67 15.10 7.72 17.79
N SER A 68 15.68 8.35 18.81
CA SER A 68 17.08 8.77 18.74
C SER A 68 17.99 7.56 18.87
N SER A 69 19.24 7.66 18.38
CA SER A 69 20.23 6.57 18.48
C SER A 69 20.40 6.04 19.91
N ILE A 70 20.25 6.90 20.93
CA ILE A 70 20.35 6.52 22.34
C ILE A 70 19.12 5.70 22.79
N ARG A 71 17.92 6.11 22.35
CA ARG A 71 16.67 5.39 22.69
C ARG A 71 16.56 4.05 21.97
N GLU A 72 17.38 3.80 20.95
CA GLU A 72 17.39 2.54 20.20
C GLU A 72 18.13 1.40 20.93
N ILE A 73 19.08 1.72 21.82
CA ILE A 73 19.88 0.74 22.59
C ILE A 73 19.01 -0.33 23.28
N PRO A 74 17.99 0.00 24.09
CA PRO A 74 17.16 -1.04 24.74
C PRO A 74 16.40 -1.91 23.74
N TYR A 75 16.05 -1.40 22.55
CA TYR A 75 15.39 -2.19 21.51
C TYR A 75 16.36 -3.14 20.81
N ILE A 76 17.65 -2.79 20.71
CA ILE A 76 18.68 -3.70 20.19
C ILE A 76 18.93 -4.85 21.18
N PHE A 77 18.94 -4.57 22.49
CA PHE A 77 18.99 -5.62 23.51
C PHE A 77 17.78 -6.55 23.43
N LYS A 78 16.58 -5.97 23.34
CA LYS A 78 15.34 -6.73 23.15
C LYS A 78 15.43 -7.63 21.91
N PHE A 79 15.82 -7.07 20.76
CA PHE A 79 15.95 -7.80 19.49
C PHE A 79 16.96 -8.94 19.57
N THR A 80 18.12 -8.71 20.20
CA THR A 80 19.14 -9.77 20.42
C THR A 80 18.59 -10.89 21.31
N GLY A 81 17.79 -10.56 22.33
CA GLY A 81 17.10 -11.53 23.17
C GLY A 81 16.02 -12.34 22.42
N GLU A 82 15.21 -11.67 21.60
CA GLU A 82 14.24 -12.33 20.71
C GLU A 82 14.93 -13.29 19.74
N PHE A 83 16.09 -12.89 19.20
CA PHE A 83 16.91 -13.76 18.35
C PHE A 83 17.41 -14.99 19.10
N LEU A 84 17.90 -14.86 20.33
CA LEU A 84 18.34 -16.00 21.13
C LEU A 84 17.20 -17.01 21.32
N LEU A 85 16.01 -16.54 21.70
CA LEU A 85 14.84 -17.39 21.89
C LEU A 85 14.42 -18.08 20.58
N ALA A 86 14.35 -17.33 19.48
CA ALA A 86 14.03 -17.86 18.16
C ALA A 86 15.06 -18.91 17.70
N PHE A 87 16.34 -18.65 17.92
CA PHE A 87 17.42 -19.56 17.54
C PHE A 87 17.33 -20.87 18.32
N ILE A 88 17.13 -20.82 19.63
CA ILE A 88 16.91 -22.01 20.47
C ILE A 88 15.67 -22.78 19.99
N MET A 89 14.56 -22.08 19.74
CA MET A 89 13.32 -22.70 19.27
C MET A 89 13.51 -23.45 17.95
N VAL A 90 14.17 -22.82 16.97
CA VAL A 90 14.45 -23.43 15.66
C VAL A 90 15.41 -24.61 15.78
N LEU A 91 16.42 -24.51 16.63
CA LEU A 91 17.33 -25.63 16.92
C LEU A 91 16.59 -26.81 17.55
N THR A 92 15.78 -26.57 18.58
CA THR A 92 14.99 -27.63 19.21
C THR A 92 14.07 -28.28 18.18
N ALA A 93 13.34 -27.49 17.38
CA ALA A 93 12.45 -28.02 16.35
C ALA A 93 13.18 -28.83 15.27
N ALA A 94 14.40 -28.43 14.88
CA ALA A 94 15.18 -29.12 13.86
C ALA A 94 15.77 -30.46 14.33
N TYR A 95 16.06 -30.61 15.63
CA TYR A 95 16.72 -31.80 16.18
C TYR A 95 15.79 -32.73 16.96
N LEU A 96 14.60 -32.28 17.34
CA LEU A 96 13.58 -33.10 18.05
C LEU A 96 13.19 -34.37 17.30
N PRO A 97 12.95 -34.36 15.95
CA PRO A 97 12.49 -35.56 15.24
C PRO A 97 13.52 -36.70 15.18
N ASP A 98 14.82 -36.37 15.18
CA ASP A 98 15.90 -37.34 15.01
C ASP A 98 16.35 -37.97 16.34
N GLY A 99 15.80 -37.54 17.49
CA GLY A 99 16.24 -37.97 18.82
C GLY A 99 17.72 -37.65 19.12
N ARG A 100 18.34 -36.79 18.32
CA ARG A 100 19.76 -36.42 18.43
C ARG A 100 19.92 -35.28 19.42
N SER A 101 20.84 -35.45 20.37
CA SER A 101 21.32 -34.32 21.15
C SER A 101 22.25 -33.46 20.29
N PHE A 102 22.07 -32.14 20.35
CA PHE A 102 23.06 -31.20 19.84
C PHE A 102 23.83 -30.62 21.03
N THR A 103 25.15 -30.48 20.88
CA THR A 103 25.98 -29.75 21.84
C THR A 103 26.36 -28.42 21.22
N LEU A 104 25.89 -27.31 21.81
CA LEU A 104 26.33 -25.96 21.45
C LEU A 104 27.40 -25.52 22.42
N SER A 105 28.56 -25.11 21.88
CA SER A 105 29.58 -24.46 22.70
C SER A 105 29.04 -23.12 23.22
N PRO A 106 29.03 -22.88 24.55
CA PRO A 106 28.62 -21.60 25.12
C PRO A 106 29.43 -20.43 24.55
N PHE A 107 30.72 -20.65 24.27
CA PHE A 107 31.60 -19.65 23.67
C PHE A 107 31.20 -19.31 22.23
N TRP A 108 30.76 -20.30 21.45
CA TRP A 108 30.30 -20.06 20.08
C TRP A 108 28.98 -19.28 20.10
N LEU A 109 28.05 -19.65 20.98
CA LEU A 109 26.78 -18.94 21.13
C LEU A 109 27.00 -17.49 21.59
N LEU A 110 27.90 -17.26 22.55
CA LEU A 110 28.25 -15.92 23.01
C LEU A 110 28.83 -15.06 21.87
N LYS A 111 29.73 -15.61 21.06
CA LYS A 111 30.28 -14.92 19.88
C LYS A 111 29.18 -14.58 18.86
N LEU A 112 28.26 -15.51 18.60
CA LEU A 112 27.13 -15.28 17.71
C LEU A 112 26.25 -14.13 18.22
N LEU A 113 25.86 -14.15 19.50
CA LEU A 113 25.01 -13.10 20.08
C LEU A 113 25.68 -11.73 20.07
N LEU A 114 26.98 -11.68 20.41
CA LEU A 114 27.77 -10.45 20.36
C LEU A 114 27.84 -9.90 18.92
N LEU A 115 28.02 -10.77 17.93
CA LEU A 115 28.08 -10.36 16.53
C LEU A 115 26.72 -9.88 16.01
N VAL A 116 25.62 -10.54 16.39
CA VAL A 116 24.25 -10.09 16.08
C VAL A 116 23.99 -8.71 16.69
N PHE A 117 24.37 -8.51 17.95
CA PHE A 117 24.24 -7.22 18.62
C PHE A 117 25.02 -6.11 17.89
N LEU A 118 26.29 -6.37 17.55
CA LEU A 118 27.16 -5.40 16.89
C LEU A 118 26.68 -5.07 15.47
N LEU A 119 26.37 -6.09 14.65
CA LEU A 119 25.87 -5.86 13.29
C LEU A 119 24.52 -5.16 13.30
N THR A 120 23.59 -5.55 14.17
CA THR A 120 22.28 -4.88 14.28
C THR A 120 22.46 -3.42 14.69
N SER A 121 23.35 -3.14 15.66
CA SER A 121 23.66 -1.76 16.06
C SER A 121 24.23 -0.95 14.89
N PHE A 122 25.21 -1.51 14.18
CA PHE A 122 25.85 -0.87 13.03
C PHE A 122 24.84 -0.60 11.92
N PHE A 123 24.09 -1.60 11.47
CA PHE A 123 23.17 -1.45 10.37
C PHE A 123 21.96 -0.58 10.72
N ARG A 124 21.40 -0.66 11.94
CA ARG A 124 20.32 0.25 12.34
C ARG A 124 20.79 1.70 12.42
N PHE A 125 22.02 1.95 12.89
CA PHE A 125 22.61 3.29 12.87
C PHE A 125 22.87 3.77 11.45
N ALA A 126 23.41 2.90 10.59
CA ALA A 126 23.61 3.19 9.17
C ALA A 126 22.29 3.48 8.47
N VAL A 127 21.22 2.73 8.76
CA VAL A 127 19.87 2.96 8.22
C VAL A 127 19.31 4.31 8.71
N HIS A 128 19.48 4.70 9.97
CA HIS A 128 19.12 6.05 10.43
C HIS A 128 19.85 7.15 9.65
N TYR A 129 21.15 6.97 9.39
CA TYR A 129 21.94 7.91 8.61
C TYR A 129 21.52 7.94 7.13
N LEU A 130 21.33 6.77 6.53
CA LEU A 130 20.87 6.58 5.15
C LEU A 130 19.48 7.17 4.94
N ILE A 131 18.52 6.95 5.86
CA ILE A 131 17.18 7.52 5.75
C ILE A 131 17.21 9.04 5.79
N LYS A 132 18.15 9.64 6.52
CA LYS A 132 18.37 11.10 6.49
C LYS A 132 18.90 11.57 5.14
N SER A 133 19.57 10.71 4.38
CA SER A 133 20.13 10.98 3.05
C SER A 133 19.22 10.55 1.89
N ILE A 134 18.37 9.55 2.08
CA ILE A 134 17.40 9.07 1.10
C ILE A 134 16.19 9.99 1.14
N SER A 135 15.94 10.69 0.03
CA SER A 135 14.73 11.50 -0.13
C SER A 135 13.50 10.62 0.09
N GLN A 136 12.69 10.96 1.09
CA GLN A 136 11.38 10.34 1.25
C GLN A 136 10.54 10.60 -0.01
N PRO A 137 9.52 9.78 -0.32
CA PRO A 137 8.56 10.17 -1.33
C PRO A 137 7.90 11.50 -0.90
N GLU A 138 7.93 12.48 -1.81
CA GLU A 138 7.36 13.80 -1.60
C GLU A 138 5.85 13.69 -1.38
N LYS A 139 5.37 14.20 -0.24
CA LYS A 139 3.94 14.19 0.08
C LYS A 139 3.31 15.47 -0.44
N LYS A 140 2.42 15.36 -1.42
CA LYS A 140 1.63 16.51 -1.89
C LYS A 140 0.49 16.80 -0.92
N ILE A 141 0.43 18.01 -0.41
CA ILE A 141 -0.53 18.40 0.62
C ILE A 141 -1.27 19.69 0.25
N ILE A 142 -2.48 19.83 0.77
CA ILE A 142 -3.20 21.10 0.79
C ILE A 142 -2.92 21.76 2.14
N LEU A 143 -2.50 23.02 2.14
CA LEU A 143 -2.24 23.79 3.36
C LEU A 143 -3.42 24.73 3.66
N LEU A 144 -4.13 24.47 4.76
CA LEU A 144 -5.13 25.37 5.33
C LEU A 144 -4.43 26.37 6.26
N THR A 145 -4.45 27.66 5.90
CA THR A 145 -3.71 28.73 6.60
C THR A 145 -4.39 30.09 6.45
N ARG A 146 -4.15 31.00 7.40
CA ARG A 146 -4.47 32.44 7.29
C ARG A 146 -3.24 33.28 6.90
N PHE A 147 -2.18 32.63 6.45
CA PHE A 147 -0.92 33.23 5.98
C PHE A 147 -0.16 34.02 7.05
N THR A 148 -0.49 33.91 8.34
CA THR A 148 0.17 34.69 9.40
C THR A 148 1.57 34.18 9.73
N ASN A 149 1.77 32.86 9.70
CA ASN A 149 3.04 32.19 10.01
C ASN A 149 3.61 31.40 8.82
N LEU A 150 3.25 31.79 7.60
CA LEU A 150 3.49 31.00 6.38
C LEU A 150 4.95 30.54 6.22
N ALA A 151 5.93 31.43 6.39
CA ALA A 151 7.34 31.09 6.20
C ALA A 151 7.82 29.99 7.17
N LYS A 152 7.33 30.02 8.42
CA LYS A 152 7.64 29.00 9.44
C LYS A 152 7.02 27.66 9.08
N THR A 153 5.74 27.68 8.67
CA THR A 153 4.99 26.49 8.27
C THR A 153 5.57 25.86 7.00
N GLU A 154 5.94 26.65 6.00
CA GLU A 154 6.60 26.19 4.78
C GLU A 154 7.96 25.55 5.06
N ALA A 155 8.78 26.17 5.94
CA ALA A 155 10.06 25.59 6.35
C ALA A 155 9.88 24.24 7.07
N LEU A 156 8.88 24.14 7.95
CA LEU A 156 8.53 22.89 8.63
C LEU A 156 8.09 21.81 7.64
N LEU A 157 7.17 22.14 6.73
CA LEU A 157 6.66 21.20 5.73
C LEU A 157 7.76 20.72 4.77
N LYS A 158 8.65 21.63 4.35
CA LYS A 158 9.83 21.29 3.55
C LYS A 158 10.77 20.34 4.29
N SER A 159 10.97 20.55 5.60
CA SER A 159 11.77 19.63 6.44
C SER A 159 11.15 18.23 6.57
N GLN A 160 9.83 18.13 6.43
CA GLN A 160 9.07 16.88 6.45
C GLN A 160 8.88 16.27 5.05
N ASN A 161 9.54 16.83 4.03
CA ASN A 161 9.44 16.41 2.64
C ASN A 161 7.98 16.44 2.12
N CYS A 162 7.25 17.48 2.53
CA CYS A 162 5.92 17.80 2.05
C CYS A 162 5.99 18.93 1.01
N GLN A 163 5.29 18.75 -0.10
CA GLN A 163 5.10 19.75 -1.14
C GLN A 163 3.71 20.35 -1.01
N ILE A 164 3.64 21.68 -0.93
CA ILE A 164 2.35 22.37 -0.94
C ILE A 164 1.85 22.37 -2.38
N ALA A 165 0.74 21.67 -2.62
CA ALA A 165 0.09 21.58 -3.92
C ALA A 165 -0.92 22.72 -4.12
N ALA A 166 -1.56 23.17 -3.05
CA ALA A 166 -2.50 24.29 -3.04
C ALA A 166 -2.61 24.88 -1.64
N TYR A 167 -2.95 26.17 -1.59
CA TYR A 167 -3.37 26.82 -0.34
C TYR A 167 -4.88 26.83 -0.24
N MET A 168 -5.35 26.76 0.99
CA MET A 168 -6.75 26.85 1.33
C MET A 168 -6.91 27.94 2.38
N SER A 169 -7.73 28.93 2.08
CA SER A 169 -7.95 30.06 2.98
C SER A 169 -9.26 30.75 2.68
N PRO A 170 -10.02 31.17 3.71
CA PRO A 170 -11.16 32.06 3.53
C PRO A 170 -10.73 33.50 3.17
N GLN A 171 -9.46 33.86 3.37
CA GLN A 171 -8.94 35.19 3.06
C GLN A 171 -8.36 35.25 1.64
N GLN A 172 -8.62 36.36 0.94
CA GLN A 172 -7.93 36.64 -0.31
C GLN A 172 -6.45 36.94 -0.03
N ARG A 173 -5.57 36.22 -0.72
CA ARG A 173 -4.14 36.51 -0.71
C ARG A 173 -3.83 37.56 -1.78
N SER A 174 -2.89 38.47 -1.51
CA SER A 174 -2.32 39.37 -2.51
C SER A 174 -1.69 38.56 -3.67
N ALA A 175 -1.77 39.12 -4.88
CA ALA A 175 -1.67 38.46 -6.20
C ALA A 175 -0.33 37.77 -6.57
N GLN A 176 0.50 37.38 -5.61
CA GLN A 176 1.89 36.98 -5.82
C GLN A 176 2.19 35.63 -5.17
N ALA A 177 1.43 34.61 -5.54
CA ALA A 177 1.71 33.21 -5.19
C ALA A 177 1.54 32.32 -6.44
N ASP A 178 2.56 31.53 -6.75
CA ASP A 178 2.58 30.61 -7.90
C ASP A 178 1.64 29.40 -7.75
N LEU A 179 1.01 29.23 -6.58
CA LEU A 179 0.18 28.07 -6.24
C LEU A 179 -1.31 28.43 -6.13
N PRO A 180 -2.21 27.51 -6.53
CA PRO A 180 -3.65 27.76 -6.53
C PRO A 180 -4.20 27.99 -5.11
N LEU A 181 -5.14 28.94 -5.00
CA LEU A 181 -5.88 29.26 -3.79
C LEU A 181 -7.31 28.69 -3.87
N LEU A 182 -7.63 27.76 -2.97
CA LEU A 182 -8.91 27.08 -2.88
C LEU A 182 -9.77 27.76 -1.80
N GLN A 183 -10.86 28.42 -2.22
CA GLN A 183 -11.70 29.22 -1.32
C GLN A 183 -12.99 28.52 -0.90
N ASP A 184 -13.51 27.61 -1.74
CA ASP A 184 -14.78 26.92 -1.51
C ASP A 184 -14.66 25.40 -1.76
N PHE A 185 -15.73 24.69 -1.41
CA PHE A 185 -15.80 23.23 -1.56
C PHE A 185 -15.64 22.81 -3.03
N ALA A 186 -16.27 23.54 -3.96
CA ALA A 186 -16.23 23.24 -5.38
C ALA A 186 -14.81 23.36 -5.98
N ALA A 187 -14.03 24.35 -5.54
CA ALA A 187 -12.63 24.52 -5.92
C ALA A 187 -11.79 23.35 -5.42
N VAL A 188 -11.98 22.93 -4.16
CA VAL A 188 -11.26 21.76 -3.62
C VAL A 188 -11.61 20.49 -4.39
N GLU A 189 -12.88 20.25 -4.67
CA GLU A 189 -13.32 19.10 -5.45
C GLU A 189 -12.71 19.09 -6.86
N THR A 190 -12.80 20.23 -7.57
CA THR A 190 -12.24 20.40 -8.91
C THR A 190 -10.73 20.20 -8.93
N PHE A 191 -10.04 20.68 -7.90
CA PHE A 191 -8.60 20.51 -7.73
C PHE A 191 -8.23 19.03 -7.56
N LEU A 192 -8.92 18.31 -6.68
CA LEU A 192 -8.66 16.90 -6.40
C LEU A 192 -8.88 16.01 -7.64
N ARG A 193 -9.84 16.34 -8.51
CA ARG A 193 -10.07 15.60 -9.77
C ARG A 193 -8.87 15.59 -10.73
N HIS A 194 -7.93 16.52 -10.56
CA HIS A 194 -6.79 16.72 -11.47
C HIS A 194 -5.43 16.60 -10.78
N HIS A 195 -5.38 16.59 -9.45
CA HIS A 195 -4.14 16.62 -8.69
C HIS A 195 -4.07 15.48 -7.67
N GLU A 196 -2.87 14.92 -7.52
CA GLU A 196 -2.57 13.94 -6.47
C GLU A 196 -2.40 14.67 -5.15
N VAL A 197 -3.23 14.34 -4.16
CA VAL A 197 -3.17 14.92 -2.81
C VAL A 197 -3.16 13.80 -1.78
N ASN A 198 -2.16 13.83 -0.90
CA ASN A 198 -1.94 12.80 0.11
C ASN A 198 -2.55 13.14 1.46
N ALA A 199 -2.60 14.42 1.81
CA ALA A 199 -3.08 14.89 3.11
C ALA A 199 -3.47 16.37 3.05
N VAL A 200 -4.19 16.82 4.08
CA VAL A 200 -4.41 18.23 4.40
C VAL A 200 -3.60 18.57 5.63
N TYR A 201 -2.87 19.68 5.61
CA TYR A 201 -2.20 20.22 6.77
C TYR A 201 -2.92 21.49 7.22
N VAL A 202 -3.20 21.60 8.51
CA VAL A 202 -3.84 22.77 9.11
C VAL A 202 -2.80 23.50 9.93
N ASP A 203 -2.52 24.73 9.51
CA ASP A 203 -1.67 25.64 10.26
C ASP A 203 -2.34 26.02 11.60
N SER A 204 -1.49 26.29 12.59
CA SER A 204 -1.84 26.83 13.90
C SER A 204 -2.82 28.01 13.86
N ASP A 205 -2.75 28.85 12.83
CA ASP A 205 -3.56 30.05 12.65
C ASP A 205 -4.95 29.81 12.04
N ALA A 206 -5.19 28.63 11.47
CA ALA A 206 -6.43 28.28 10.77
C ALA A 206 -7.25 27.20 11.51
N LYS A 207 -7.01 27.02 12.81
CA LYS A 207 -7.73 26.02 13.64
C LYS A 207 -9.24 26.22 13.67
N GLN A 208 -9.69 27.47 13.76
CA GLN A 208 -11.13 27.78 13.74
C GLN A 208 -11.75 27.44 12.39
N ASP A 209 -11.02 27.70 11.30
CA ASP A 209 -11.48 27.37 9.96
C ASP A 209 -11.59 25.86 9.81
N TYR A 210 -10.63 25.08 10.33
CA TYR A 210 -10.70 23.62 10.31
C TYR A 210 -12.00 23.05 10.90
N LEU A 211 -12.58 23.66 11.94
CA LEU A 211 -13.86 23.20 12.51
C LEU A 211 -15.01 23.26 11.51
N LEU A 212 -14.96 24.19 10.56
CA LEU A 212 -15.94 24.31 9.47
C LEU A 212 -15.70 23.27 8.37
N TRP A 213 -14.45 22.81 8.21
CA TRP A 213 -14.02 21.92 7.13
C TRP A 213 -13.86 20.44 7.55
N GLN A 214 -13.93 20.14 8.84
CA GLN A 214 -13.64 18.80 9.37
C GLN A 214 -14.55 17.70 8.78
N GLU A 215 -15.85 17.97 8.64
CA GLU A 215 -16.80 17.02 8.08
C GLU A 215 -16.51 16.78 6.60
N TYR A 216 -16.15 17.85 5.89
CA TYR A 216 -15.80 17.79 4.49
C TYR A 216 -14.54 16.95 4.23
N PHE A 217 -13.45 17.18 4.97
CA PHE A 217 -12.25 16.34 4.85
C PHE A 217 -12.52 14.90 5.27
N THR A 218 -13.41 14.70 6.25
CA THR A 218 -13.87 13.37 6.64
C THR A 218 -14.60 12.71 5.49
N ILE A 219 -15.48 13.40 4.76
CA ILE A 219 -16.21 12.93 3.57
C ILE A 219 -15.26 12.61 2.41
N LEU A 220 -14.20 13.39 2.22
CA LEU A 220 -13.16 13.11 1.21
C LEU A 220 -12.26 11.92 1.57
N GLY A 221 -12.13 11.60 2.86
CA GLY A 221 -11.26 10.53 3.36
C GLY A 221 -9.77 10.88 3.32
N LEU A 222 -9.43 12.16 3.18
CA LEU A 222 -8.06 12.65 3.26
C LEU A 222 -7.60 12.70 4.72
N PRO A 223 -6.37 12.25 5.04
CA PRO A 223 -5.82 12.44 6.37
C PRO A 223 -5.57 13.93 6.62
N VAL A 224 -5.94 14.42 7.80
CA VAL A 224 -5.78 15.82 8.21
C VAL A 224 -4.79 15.91 9.36
N SER A 225 -3.69 16.62 9.16
CA SER A 225 -2.64 16.86 10.14
C SER A 225 -2.78 18.26 10.73
N ILE A 226 -2.85 18.36 12.06
CA ILE A 226 -3.03 19.63 12.80
C ILE A 226 -1.90 19.77 13.82
N GLU A 227 -1.35 20.98 13.95
CA GLU A 227 -0.41 21.31 15.02
C GLU A 227 -1.11 21.29 16.39
N ALA A 228 -0.71 20.35 17.24
CA ALA A 228 -1.32 20.11 18.53
C ALA A 228 -0.90 21.18 19.55
N LEU A 229 -1.86 22.01 19.94
CA LEU A 229 -1.83 22.73 21.22
C LEU A 229 -3.09 22.29 21.95
N GLU A 230 -2.88 21.51 23.02
CA GLU A 230 -3.87 20.88 23.90
C GLU A 230 -4.90 19.93 23.27
N GLN A 231 -5.15 18.83 23.98
CA GLN A 231 -6.00 17.72 23.55
C GLN A 231 -7.47 18.15 23.45
N GLN A 232 -7.94 18.54 22.27
CA GLN A 232 -9.36 18.46 21.95
C GLN A 232 -9.68 17.10 21.34
N LYS A 233 -10.49 16.31 22.07
CA LYS A 233 -10.97 14.96 21.71
C LYS A 233 -12.14 14.96 20.69
N ASN A 234 -12.40 16.06 19.99
CA ASN A 234 -13.64 16.20 19.21
C ASN A 234 -13.53 15.84 17.72
N GLY A 235 -12.52 15.07 17.31
CA GLY A 235 -12.41 14.60 15.93
C GLY A 235 -13.07 13.24 15.71
N PHE A 236 -13.94 13.13 14.70
CA PHE A 236 -14.44 11.85 14.21
C PHE A 236 -13.34 11.14 13.39
N GLY A 237 -12.84 9.99 13.86
CA GLY A 237 -11.84 9.17 13.16
C GLY A 237 -10.77 8.58 14.07
N LYS A 238 -9.94 7.68 13.53
CA LYS A 238 -8.79 7.14 14.28
C LYS A 238 -7.68 8.18 14.30
N VAL A 239 -7.30 8.63 15.49
CA VAL A 239 -6.20 9.58 15.72
C VAL A 239 -4.88 8.82 15.73
N SER A 240 -3.98 9.19 14.83
CA SER A 240 -2.58 8.80 14.91
C SER A 240 -1.74 10.01 15.29
N THR A 241 -1.04 9.92 16.41
CA THR A 241 -0.13 10.97 16.88
C THR A 241 1.24 10.70 16.26
N SER A 242 1.66 11.56 15.33
CA SER A 242 2.99 11.50 14.76
C SER A 242 3.86 12.58 15.41
N SER A 243 4.79 12.18 16.27
CA SER A 243 5.75 13.10 16.88
C SER A 243 7.03 13.12 16.06
N TYR A 244 7.06 13.90 14.98
CA TYR A 244 8.32 14.19 14.28
C TYR A 244 8.80 15.58 14.71
N GLY A 245 9.60 15.60 15.79
CA GLY A 245 10.09 16.84 16.37
C GLY A 245 8.99 17.69 17.02
N TRP A 246 9.38 18.90 17.44
CA TRP A 246 8.45 19.94 17.86
C TRP A 246 8.05 20.73 16.61
N PRO A 247 6.76 21.04 16.39
CA PRO A 247 5.60 20.79 17.27
C PRO A 247 4.98 19.39 17.11
N LYS A 248 4.23 18.92 18.13
CA LYS A 248 3.45 17.67 18.03
C LYS A 248 2.36 17.82 16.98
N ILE A 249 2.24 16.88 16.06
CA ILE A 249 1.22 16.89 15.01
C ILE A 249 0.22 15.75 15.26
N LEU A 250 -1.07 16.08 15.32
CA LEU A 250 -2.15 15.11 15.36
C LEU A 250 -2.65 14.88 13.94
N THR A 251 -2.61 13.63 13.48
CA THR A 251 -3.16 13.26 12.18
C THR A 251 -4.44 12.47 12.37
N TYR A 252 -5.56 13.05 11.97
CA TYR A 252 -6.86 12.42 11.90
C TYR A 252 -6.98 11.69 10.56
N SER A 253 -7.44 10.44 10.58
CA SER A 253 -7.68 9.69 9.36
C SER A 253 -8.95 8.86 9.47
N PHE A 254 -9.65 8.71 8.35
CA PHE A 254 -10.82 7.85 8.26
C PHE A 254 -10.47 6.38 8.55
N THR A 255 -9.28 5.94 8.12
CA THR A 255 -8.78 4.60 8.40
C THR A 255 -7.27 4.59 8.64
N SER A 256 -6.86 4.04 9.77
CA SER A 256 -5.48 3.75 10.12
C SER A 256 -5.32 2.26 10.37
N ALA A 257 -4.17 1.72 9.96
CA ALA A 257 -3.76 0.36 10.26
C ALA A 257 -2.38 0.37 10.90
N ASP A 258 -2.20 -0.56 11.84
CA ASP A 258 -0.88 -0.83 12.38
C ASP A 258 0.06 -1.25 11.24
N TYR A 259 1.30 -0.77 11.33
CA TYR A 259 2.32 -1.08 10.35
C TYR A 259 2.52 -2.58 10.16
N ARG A 260 2.44 -3.38 11.23
CA ARG A 260 2.55 -4.84 11.17
C ARG A 260 1.53 -5.49 10.21
N PHE A 261 0.28 -5.04 10.25
CA PHE A 261 -0.78 -5.61 9.39
C PHE A 261 -0.60 -5.19 7.94
N LEU A 262 -0.08 -3.98 7.70
CA LEU A 262 0.26 -3.52 6.35
C LEU A 262 1.46 -4.28 5.78
N CYS A 263 2.46 -4.58 6.60
CA CYS A 263 3.58 -5.43 6.22
C CYS A 263 3.11 -6.85 5.87
N LEU A 264 2.23 -7.43 6.70
CA LEU A 264 1.61 -8.73 6.43
C LEU A 264 0.80 -8.73 5.13
N LYS A 265 -0.03 -7.71 4.91
CA LYS A 265 -0.77 -7.54 3.64
C LYS A 265 0.18 -7.45 2.45
N ARG A 266 1.26 -6.66 2.58
CA ARG A 266 2.24 -6.51 1.50
C ARG A 266 3.02 -7.80 1.22
N LEU A 267 3.37 -8.55 2.25
CA LEU A 267 4.03 -9.85 2.11
C LEU A 267 3.11 -10.84 1.38
N LEU A 268 1.85 -10.93 1.81
CA LEU A 268 0.83 -11.76 1.18
C LEU A 268 0.64 -11.37 -0.30
N ASP A 269 0.56 -10.06 -0.58
CA ASP A 269 0.48 -9.52 -1.93
C ASP A 269 1.65 -9.98 -2.81
N ILE A 270 2.89 -9.88 -2.32
CA ILE A 270 4.09 -10.26 -3.08
C ILE A 270 4.11 -11.78 -3.33
N VAL A 271 3.95 -12.58 -2.28
CA VAL A 271 4.06 -14.05 -2.36
C VAL A 271 3.03 -14.60 -3.33
N LEU A 272 1.75 -14.26 -3.17
CA LEU A 272 0.69 -14.77 -4.04
C LEU A 272 0.78 -14.19 -5.46
N SER A 273 1.29 -12.97 -5.63
CA SER A 273 1.51 -12.42 -6.98
C SER A 273 2.65 -13.10 -7.72
N LEU A 274 3.71 -13.55 -7.02
CA LEU A 274 4.77 -14.35 -7.64
C LEU A 274 4.20 -15.67 -8.19
N PHE A 275 3.40 -16.40 -7.39
CA PHE A 275 2.69 -17.59 -7.88
C PHE A 275 1.74 -17.27 -9.04
N GLY A 276 0.99 -16.18 -8.91
CA GLY A 276 0.09 -15.68 -9.95
C GLY A 276 0.81 -15.37 -11.26
N LEU A 277 2.02 -14.83 -11.23
CA LEU A 277 2.82 -14.52 -12.41
C LEU A 277 3.38 -15.75 -13.10
N VAL A 278 3.82 -16.76 -12.35
CA VAL A 278 4.22 -18.05 -12.93
C VAL A 278 3.04 -18.67 -13.69
N PHE A 279 1.84 -18.65 -13.07
CA PHE A 279 0.62 -19.10 -13.75
C PHE A 279 0.26 -18.23 -14.96
N THR A 280 0.39 -16.91 -14.83
CA THR A 280 0.15 -15.95 -15.92
C THR A 280 1.06 -16.23 -17.12
N ALA A 281 2.33 -16.53 -16.89
CA ALA A 281 3.29 -16.86 -17.95
C ALA A 281 2.92 -18.17 -18.67
N ALA A 282 2.55 -19.21 -17.92
CA ALA A 282 2.07 -20.47 -18.50
C ALA A 282 0.82 -20.26 -19.37
N VAL A 283 -0.17 -19.52 -18.85
CA VAL A 283 -1.40 -19.20 -19.59
C VAL A 283 -1.10 -18.35 -20.83
N ALA A 284 -0.19 -17.36 -20.72
CA ALA A 284 0.20 -16.50 -21.83
C ALA A 284 0.72 -17.32 -23.04
N LEU A 285 1.55 -18.34 -22.80
CA LEU A 285 2.08 -19.22 -23.85
C LEU A 285 0.95 -19.97 -24.57
N CYS A 286 -0.08 -20.43 -23.85
CA CYS A 286 -1.21 -21.13 -24.44
C CYS A 286 -2.15 -20.20 -25.24
N ILE A 287 -2.44 -19.01 -24.72
CA ILE A 287 -3.43 -18.12 -25.34
C ILE A 287 -2.84 -17.26 -26.47
N TYR A 288 -1.52 -16.99 -26.44
CA TYR A 288 -0.85 -16.15 -27.44
C TYR A 288 -1.18 -16.54 -28.89
N PRO A 289 -0.97 -17.80 -29.34
CA PRO A 289 -1.25 -18.18 -30.73
C PRO A 289 -2.73 -18.05 -31.09
N ILE A 290 -3.64 -18.28 -30.14
CA ILE A 290 -5.09 -18.18 -30.36
C ILE A 290 -5.49 -16.72 -30.57
N VAL A 291 -4.98 -15.83 -29.71
CA VAL A 291 -5.24 -14.38 -29.81
C VAL A 291 -4.65 -13.84 -31.11
N GLN A 292 -3.41 -14.20 -31.47
CA GLN A 292 -2.78 -13.73 -32.73
C GLN A 292 -3.56 -14.13 -33.98
N LYS A 293 -4.17 -15.33 -33.99
CA LYS A 293 -5.00 -15.79 -35.11
C LYS A 293 -6.29 -14.97 -35.27
N GLN A 294 -6.88 -14.50 -34.18
CA GLN A 294 -8.16 -13.77 -34.20
C GLN A 294 -7.98 -12.25 -34.32
N SER A 295 -6.93 -11.70 -33.72
CA SER A 295 -6.61 -10.29 -33.77
C SER A 295 -5.09 -10.13 -33.68
N LYS A 296 -4.45 -9.64 -34.75
CA LYS A 296 -3.00 -9.39 -34.75
C LYS A 296 -2.60 -8.27 -33.77
N GLY A 297 -1.36 -8.29 -33.29
CA GLY A 297 -0.77 -7.24 -32.44
C GLY A 297 -0.42 -7.71 -31.01
N PRO A 298 -0.10 -6.84 -30.06
CA PRO A 298 0.44 -7.23 -28.75
C PRO A 298 -0.57 -8.02 -27.89
N LEU A 299 -0.07 -9.03 -27.16
CA LEU A 299 -0.90 -9.81 -26.23
C LEU A 299 -1.31 -9.00 -25.00
N PHE A 300 -0.43 -8.14 -24.52
CA PHE A 300 -0.70 -7.28 -23.38
C PHE A 300 -1.36 -5.99 -23.82
N PHE A 301 -2.42 -5.62 -23.11
CA PHE A 301 -3.10 -4.34 -23.22
C PHE A 301 -2.83 -3.54 -21.95
N LYS A 302 -2.68 -2.22 -22.11
CA LYS A 302 -2.47 -1.27 -21.02
C LYS A 302 -3.57 -0.22 -21.02
N GLN A 303 -4.02 0.16 -19.83
CA GLN A 303 -4.99 1.25 -19.67
C GLN A 303 -4.62 2.13 -18.47
N LYS A 304 -4.77 3.45 -18.60
CA LYS A 304 -4.60 4.36 -17.46
C LYS A 304 -5.75 4.19 -16.48
N ARG A 305 -5.40 4.03 -15.20
CA ARG A 305 -6.32 3.91 -14.06
C ARG A 305 -5.86 4.82 -12.93
N VAL A 306 -6.79 5.15 -12.06
CA VAL A 306 -6.50 5.94 -10.85
C VAL A 306 -6.35 4.99 -9.67
N GLY A 307 -5.26 5.16 -8.93
CA GLY A 307 -4.91 4.38 -7.75
C GLY A 307 -5.08 5.18 -6.46
N GLN A 308 -4.33 4.78 -5.44
CA GLN A 308 -4.38 5.41 -4.14
C GLN A 308 -4.06 6.91 -4.23
N ASN A 309 -4.84 7.75 -3.54
CA ASN A 309 -4.66 9.21 -3.47
C ASN A 309 -4.66 9.93 -4.84
N GLY A 310 -5.36 9.37 -5.83
CA GLY A 310 -5.44 9.97 -7.17
C GLY A 310 -4.28 9.62 -8.10
N LYS A 311 -3.31 8.80 -7.65
CA LYS A 311 -2.12 8.47 -8.46
C LYS A 311 -2.47 7.67 -9.70
N ILE A 312 -2.09 8.16 -10.88
CA ILE A 312 -2.36 7.46 -12.15
C ILE A 312 -1.31 6.35 -12.38
N PHE A 313 -1.77 5.17 -12.78
CA PHE A 313 -0.91 4.05 -13.16
C PHE A 313 -1.46 3.29 -14.38
N GLU A 314 -0.62 2.46 -15.01
CA GLU A 314 -1.02 1.61 -16.13
C GLU A 314 -1.44 0.23 -15.63
N ILE A 315 -2.73 -0.13 -15.76
CA ILE A 315 -3.19 -1.50 -15.47
C ILE A 315 -2.85 -2.43 -16.64
N TYR A 316 -2.30 -3.61 -16.36
CA TYR A 316 -1.97 -4.62 -17.36
C TYR A 316 -3.10 -5.66 -17.48
N LYS A 317 -3.49 -5.98 -18.71
CA LYS A 317 -4.47 -7.04 -19.02
C LYS A 317 -4.01 -7.85 -20.23
N PHE A 318 -4.53 -9.07 -20.39
CA PHE A 318 -4.48 -9.70 -21.71
C PHE A 318 -5.50 -9.02 -22.63
N ARG A 319 -5.10 -8.79 -23.87
CA ARG A 319 -5.97 -8.19 -24.87
C ARG A 319 -7.13 -9.15 -25.17
N SER A 320 -8.34 -8.67 -24.94
CA SER A 320 -9.60 -9.38 -25.26
C SER A 320 -10.46 -8.63 -26.28
N MET A 321 -10.04 -7.44 -26.69
CA MET A 321 -10.71 -6.58 -27.67
C MET A 321 -9.86 -6.38 -28.93
N TYR A 322 -10.50 -6.03 -30.04
CA TYR A 322 -9.81 -5.62 -31.28
C TYR A 322 -9.02 -4.31 -31.07
N MET A 323 -8.03 -4.06 -31.92
CA MET A 323 -7.15 -2.88 -31.79
C MET A 323 -7.90 -1.54 -31.98
N ASP A 324 -9.00 -1.55 -32.73
CA ASP A 324 -9.86 -0.39 -33.01
C ASP A 324 -11.00 -0.22 -31.98
N ALA A 325 -10.96 -0.96 -30.87
CA ALA A 325 -12.01 -0.94 -29.85
C ALA A 325 -12.22 0.44 -29.21
N GLU A 326 -11.19 1.26 -29.07
CA GLU A 326 -11.33 2.59 -28.46
C GLU A 326 -11.99 3.60 -29.43
N GLU A 327 -11.77 3.44 -30.74
CA GLU A 327 -12.46 4.22 -31.77
C GLU A 327 -13.95 3.87 -31.79
N ARG A 328 -14.25 2.56 -31.89
CA ARG A 328 -15.64 2.05 -31.84
C ARG A 328 -16.36 2.40 -30.54
N LYS A 329 -15.65 2.62 -29.44
CA LYS A 329 -16.24 3.02 -28.15
C LYS A 329 -16.95 4.37 -28.26
N LYS A 330 -16.36 5.33 -28.99
CA LYS A 330 -16.94 6.68 -29.16
C LYS A 330 -18.27 6.58 -29.89
N ASP A 331 -18.33 5.76 -30.93
CA ASP A 331 -19.55 5.54 -31.72
C ASP A 331 -20.62 4.80 -30.90
N LEU A 332 -20.22 3.81 -30.09
CA LEU A 332 -21.14 3.06 -29.24
C LEU A 332 -21.68 3.86 -28.06
N LEU A 333 -20.92 4.83 -27.53
CA LEU A 333 -21.39 5.73 -26.48
C LEU A 333 -22.59 6.57 -26.92
N ALA A 334 -22.68 6.90 -28.22
CA ALA A 334 -23.82 7.63 -28.79
C ALA A 334 -25.11 6.79 -28.84
N VAL A 335 -25.01 5.46 -28.79
CA VAL A 335 -26.12 4.50 -28.95
C VAL A 335 -26.49 3.82 -27.62
N ASN A 336 -25.65 3.94 -26.58
CA ASN A 336 -25.83 3.19 -25.34
C ASN A 336 -26.78 3.91 -24.36
N ASN A 337 -27.99 3.37 -24.21
CA ASN A 337 -29.07 3.89 -23.33
C ASN A 337 -28.85 3.60 -21.81
N VAL A 338 -27.61 3.33 -21.36
CA VAL A 338 -27.34 3.03 -19.94
C VAL A 338 -27.11 4.32 -19.17
N THR A 339 -28.11 4.69 -18.36
CA THR A 339 -28.26 5.89 -17.52
C THR A 339 -27.30 5.99 -16.33
N THR A 340 -26.10 5.43 -16.39
CA THR A 340 -25.14 5.49 -15.28
C THR A 340 -23.86 6.20 -15.73
N ALA A 341 -23.76 7.50 -15.43
CA ALA A 341 -22.67 8.39 -15.86
C ALA A 341 -21.26 7.89 -15.47
N HIS A 342 -21.17 6.97 -14.49
CA HIS A 342 -19.95 6.47 -13.87
C HIS A 342 -19.58 5.02 -14.22
N MET A 343 -20.34 4.30 -15.07
CA MET A 343 -19.96 2.95 -15.50
C MET A 343 -20.45 2.64 -16.92
N PHE A 344 -19.53 2.53 -17.88
CA PHE A 344 -19.87 1.97 -19.19
C PHE A 344 -20.07 0.45 -19.07
N LYS A 345 -21.30 0.00 -19.28
CA LYS A 345 -21.66 -1.42 -19.42
C LYS A 345 -22.46 -1.61 -20.71
N MET A 346 -22.15 -2.66 -21.45
CA MET A 346 -22.89 -3.09 -22.63
C MET A 346 -22.89 -4.62 -22.65
N ASP A 347 -24.07 -5.23 -22.71
CA ASP A 347 -24.20 -6.67 -22.89
C ASP A 347 -23.84 -7.00 -24.36
N ASN A 348 -23.05 -8.05 -24.60
CA ASN A 348 -22.53 -8.44 -25.94
C ASN A 348 -21.74 -7.35 -26.68
N ASP A 349 -20.72 -6.79 -26.03
CA ASP A 349 -19.83 -5.78 -26.59
C ASP A 349 -19.18 -6.23 -27.93
N PRO A 350 -19.50 -5.59 -29.08
CA PRO A 350 -19.01 -5.99 -30.40
C PRO A 350 -17.52 -5.73 -30.60
N ARG A 351 -16.87 -5.01 -29.68
CA ARG A 351 -15.42 -4.74 -29.70
C ARG A 351 -14.60 -5.93 -29.20
N VAL A 352 -15.25 -6.91 -28.58
CA VAL A 352 -14.62 -8.11 -28.02
C VAL A 352 -14.60 -9.21 -29.08
N PHE A 353 -13.40 -9.72 -29.40
CA PHE A 353 -13.29 -10.84 -30.34
C PHE A 353 -13.77 -12.15 -29.69
N PRO A 354 -14.14 -13.19 -30.47
CA PRO A 354 -14.84 -14.37 -29.94
C PRO A 354 -14.11 -15.10 -28.79
N PHE A 355 -12.80 -15.32 -28.90
CA PHE A 355 -12.02 -15.89 -27.80
C PHE A 355 -11.82 -14.91 -26.64
N GLY A 356 -11.82 -13.61 -26.91
CA GLY A 356 -11.77 -12.55 -25.91
C GLY A 356 -12.95 -12.60 -24.92
N ARG A 357 -14.14 -12.99 -25.40
CA ARG A 357 -15.29 -13.26 -24.50
C ARG A 357 -14.98 -14.37 -23.50
N LYS A 358 -14.34 -15.46 -23.93
CA LYS A 358 -13.92 -16.54 -23.03
C LYS A 358 -12.89 -16.07 -22.01
N LEU A 359 -11.90 -15.26 -22.43
CA LEU A 359 -10.90 -14.69 -21.52
C LEU A 359 -11.56 -13.86 -20.41
N ARG A 360 -12.52 -12.98 -20.77
CA ARG A 360 -13.27 -12.15 -19.81
C ARG A 360 -14.17 -12.99 -18.90
N ASN A 361 -14.87 -13.99 -19.45
CA ASN A 361 -15.76 -14.86 -18.67
C ASN A 361 -15.01 -15.70 -17.64
N TRP A 362 -13.79 -16.14 -17.99
CA TRP A 362 -12.91 -16.87 -17.08
C TRP A 362 -12.06 -15.94 -16.19
N SER A 363 -12.21 -14.62 -16.31
CA SER A 363 -11.38 -13.62 -15.63
C SER A 363 -9.87 -13.81 -15.88
N ILE A 364 -9.50 -14.49 -16.97
CA ILE A 364 -8.11 -14.76 -17.35
C ILE A 364 -7.45 -13.49 -17.87
N ASP A 365 -8.23 -12.58 -18.47
CA ASP A 365 -7.73 -11.31 -18.98
C ASP A 365 -7.12 -10.41 -17.90
N GLU A 366 -7.45 -10.64 -16.63
CA GLU A 366 -6.95 -9.86 -15.49
C GLU A 366 -5.67 -10.42 -14.87
N LEU A 367 -5.20 -11.61 -15.26
CA LEU A 367 -3.99 -12.24 -14.71
C LEU A 367 -2.73 -11.33 -14.78
N PRO A 368 -2.49 -10.56 -15.86
CA PRO A 368 -1.33 -9.67 -15.90
C PRO A 368 -1.31 -8.58 -14.81
N GLN A 369 -2.43 -8.33 -14.11
CA GLN A 369 -2.48 -7.38 -13.00
C GLN A 369 -1.62 -7.81 -11.80
N PHE A 370 -1.20 -9.08 -11.69
CA PHE A 370 -0.19 -9.48 -10.71
C PHE A 370 1.14 -8.70 -10.86
N ILE A 371 1.44 -8.20 -12.06
CA ILE A 371 2.57 -7.29 -12.30
C ILE A 371 2.36 -5.98 -11.53
N ASN A 372 1.16 -5.39 -11.58
CA ASN A 372 0.82 -4.17 -10.86
C ASN A 372 0.91 -4.35 -9.34
N VAL A 373 0.49 -5.53 -8.85
CA VAL A 373 0.62 -5.87 -7.44
C VAL A 373 2.08 -5.95 -7.02
N LEU A 374 2.95 -6.62 -7.80
CA LEU A 374 4.39 -6.62 -7.50
C LEU A 374 5.00 -5.21 -7.52
N LYS A 375 4.65 -4.38 -8.51
CA LYS A 375 5.07 -2.97 -8.57
C LYS A 375 4.57 -2.13 -7.39
N GLY A 376 3.55 -2.62 -6.67
CA GLY A 376 2.95 -1.93 -5.53
C GLY A 376 1.96 -0.83 -5.94
N GLU A 377 1.53 -0.80 -7.20
CA GLU A 377 0.47 0.08 -7.70
C GLU A 377 -0.90 -0.43 -7.26
N MET A 378 -1.05 -1.76 -7.18
CA MET A 378 -2.24 -2.48 -6.72
C MET A 378 -1.93 -3.38 -5.52
N SER A 379 -2.97 -3.91 -4.91
CA SER A 379 -2.97 -5.01 -3.94
C SER A 379 -3.78 -6.18 -4.53
N LEU A 380 -3.69 -7.38 -3.95
CA LEU A 380 -4.56 -8.49 -4.36
C LEU A 380 -6.01 -8.18 -4.03
N VAL A 381 -6.24 -7.65 -2.83
CA VAL A 381 -7.57 -7.25 -2.35
C VAL A 381 -7.59 -5.75 -2.12
N GLY A 382 -8.57 -5.07 -2.69
CA GLY A 382 -8.74 -3.63 -2.57
C GLY A 382 -9.99 -3.12 -3.28
N THR A 383 -10.10 -1.80 -3.40
CA THR A 383 -11.20 -1.16 -4.13
C THR A 383 -11.02 -1.31 -5.64
N ARG A 384 -12.10 -1.16 -6.40
CA ARG A 384 -12.02 -1.20 -7.87
C ARG A 384 -11.21 0.01 -8.38
N PRO A 385 -10.20 -0.18 -9.25
CA PRO A 385 -9.49 0.95 -9.88
C PRO A 385 -10.39 1.65 -10.91
N PRO A 386 -10.82 2.90 -10.69
CA PRO A 386 -11.62 3.62 -11.67
C PRO A 386 -10.81 4.02 -12.90
N THR A 387 -11.49 4.23 -14.01
CA THR A 387 -10.91 4.93 -15.16
C THR A 387 -10.69 6.40 -14.84
N VAL A 388 -9.84 7.06 -15.61
CA VAL A 388 -9.64 8.51 -15.50
C VAL A 388 -10.95 9.27 -15.75
N ASP A 389 -11.72 8.86 -16.75
CA ASP A 389 -13.02 9.47 -17.08
C ASP A 389 -14.06 9.29 -15.95
N GLU A 390 -14.08 8.13 -15.29
CA GLU A 390 -14.94 7.87 -14.11
C GLU A 390 -14.51 8.80 -12.96
N TYR A 391 -13.20 8.90 -12.70
CA TYR A 391 -12.64 9.71 -11.62
C TYR A 391 -12.93 11.20 -11.77
N GLN A 392 -12.87 11.74 -12.99
CA GLN A 392 -13.18 13.15 -13.27
C GLN A 392 -14.63 13.53 -12.97
N LYS A 393 -15.52 12.54 -12.84
CA LYS A 393 -16.94 12.72 -12.51
C LYS A 393 -17.25 12.41 -11.05
N TYR A 394 -16.25 12.14 -10.21
CA TYR A 394 -16.48 11.80 -8.81
C TYR A 394 -17.10 12.95 -8.03
N GLU A 395 -18.07 12.59 -7.20
CA GLU A 395 -18.58 13.41 -6.12
C GLU A 395 -17.71 13.23 -4.87
N LEU A 396 -17.89 14.12 -3.89
CA LEU A 396 -17.06 14.22 -2.69
C LEU A 396 -16.88 12.90 -1.93
N HIS A 397 -17.94 12.13 -1.71
CA HIS A 397 -17.86 10.88 -0.96
C HIS A 397 -17.19 9.75 -1.75
N HIS A 398 -17.09 9.85 -3.08
CA HIS A 398 -16.41 8.85 -3.90
C HIS A 398 -14.89 8.84 -3.68
N PHE A 399 -14.30 9.98 -3.30
CA PHE A 399 -12.84 10.11 -3.08
C PHE A 399 -12.32 9.20 -1.96
N LYS A 400 -13.13 8.91 -0.93
CA LYS A 400 -12.77 7.98 0.15
C LYS A 400 -12.32 6.61 -0.35
N ARG A 401 -12.81 6.16 -1.51
CA ARG A 401 -12.45 4.86 -2.11
C ARG A 401 -10.97 4.79 -2.52
N LEU A 402 -10.35 5.94 -2.74
CA LEU A 402 -8.94 6.08 -3.09
C LEU A 402 -8.02 6.13 -1.88
N ALA A 403 -8.57 6.01 -0.66
CA ALA A 403 -7.76 5.97 0.55
C ALA A 403 -6.87 4.72 0.59
N MET A 404 -7.25 3.62 -0.07
CA MET A 404 -6.46 2.38 -0.15
C MET A 404 -6.01 2.09 -1.58
N LYS A 405 -4.98 1.26 -1.73
CA LYS A 405 -4.58 0.75 -3.05
C LYS A 405 -5.72 -0.05 -3.67
N PRO A 406 -5.96 0.11 -4.98
CA PRO A 406 -6.93 -0.71 -5.68
C PRO A 406 -6.53 -2.19 -5.69
N GLY A 407 -7.51 -3.07 -5.81
CA GLY A 407 -7.37 -4.53 -5.78
C GLY A 407 -7.51 -5.19 -7.15
N ILE A 408 -6.91 -6.37 -7.33
CA ILE A 408 -7.32 -7.31 -8.39
C ILE A 408 -8.74 -7.81 -8.08
N THR A 409 -8.99 -8.19 -6.82
CA THR A 409 -10.31 -8.52 -6.28
C THR A 409 -10.71 -7.56 -5.16
N GLY A 410 -11.97 -7.60 -4.74
CA GLY A 410 -12.54 -6.68 -3.75
C GLY A 410 -13.93 -7.10 -3.30
N MET A 411 -14.45 -6.41 -2.28
CA MET A 411 -15.76 -6.73 -1.69
C MET A 411 -16.90 -6.67 -2.72
N TRP A 412 -16.89 -5.64 -3.59
CA TRP A 412 -17.82 -5.54 -4.70
C TRP A 412 -17.73 -6.72 -5.69
N GLN A 413 -16.51 -7.18 -6.01
CA GLN A 413 -16.27 -8.28 -6.95
C GLN A 413 -16.74 -9.64 -6.42
N VAL A 414 -16.89 -9.82 -5.11
CA VAL A 414 -17.38 -11.07 -4.52
C VAL A 414 -18.85 -11.02 -4.08
N SER A 415 -19.46 -9.83 -4.08
CA SER A 415 -20.84 -9.64 -3.60
C SER A 415 -21.88 -9.56 -4.72
N GLY A 416 -21.47 -9.39 -5.99
CA GLY A 416 -22.42 -9.39 -7.12
C GLY A 416 -21.86 -8.95 -8.48
N ARG A 417 -20.66 -8.35 -8.55
CA ARG A 417 -20.00 -7.92 -9.80
C ARG A 417 -20.94 -7.13 -10.74
N SER A 418 -21.25 -7.71 -11.90
CA SER A 418 -22.03 -7.13 -12.98
C SER A 418 -23.51 -6.95 -12.62
N ASN A 419 -24.03 -7.72 -11.65
CA ASN A 419 -25.42 -7.65 -11.17
C ASN A 419 -25.72 -6.35 -10.41
N ILE A 420 -24.70 -5.72 -9.84
CA ILE A 420 -24.83 -4.40 -9.19
C ILE A 420 -24.75 -3.34 -10.29
N LYS A 421 -25.91 -2.79 -10.68
CA LYS A 421 -26.03 -1.72 -11.69
C LYS A 421 -25.84 -0.32 -11.09
N ASP A 422 -26.16 -0.16 -9.82
CA ASP A 422 -26.06 1.10 -9.09
C ASP A 422 -24.62 1.32 -8.58
N PHE A 423 -24.01 2.43 -8.99
CA PHE A 423 -22.65 2.79 -8.59
C PHE A 423 -22.55 3.09 -7.10
N GLU A 424 -23.58 3.66 -6.48
CA GLU A 424 -23.56 3.99 -5.05
C GLU A 424 -23.47 2.73 -4.17
N LYS A 425 -24.06 1.62 -4.63
CA LYS A 425 -23.87 0.32 -3.97
C LYS A 425 -22.43 -0.19 -4.08
N VAL A 426 -21.75 0.09 -5.20
CA VAL A 426 -20.32 -0.22 -5.35
C VAL A 426 -19.50 0.60 -4.36
N VAL A 427 -19.79 1.90 -4.27
CA VAL A 427 -19.15 2.81 -3.32
C VAL A 427 -19.34 2.31 -1.89
N ALA A 428 -20.57 1.97 -1.49
CA ALA A 428 -20.86 1.47 -0.14
C ALA A 428 -20.08 0.19 0.20
N LEU A 429 -19.96 -0.77 -0.73
CA LEU A 429 -19.19 -1.99 -0.53
C LEU A 429 -17.68 -1.72 -0.42
N ASP A 430 -17.16 -0.81 -1.24
CA ASP A 430 -15.76 -0.37 -1.17
C ASP A 430 -15.47 0.33 0.18
N LEU A 431 -16.36 1.19 0.65
CA LEU A 431 -16.24 1.88 1.94
C LEU A 431 -16.31 0.90 3.12
N ALA A 432 -17.28 -0.03 3.11
CA ALA A 432 -17.40 -1.05 4.15
C ALA A 432 -16.14 -1.92 4.25
N TYR A 433 -15.50 -2.21 3.11
CA TYR A 433 -14.22 -2.91 3.09
C TYR A 433 -13.08 -2.06 3.71
N ILE A 434 -12.98 -0.77 3.38
CA ILE A 434 -11.96 0.13 3.92
C ILE A 434 -12.11 0.32 5.44
N GLU A 435 -13.36 0.45 5.91
CA GLU A 435 -13.69 0.68 7.31
C GLU A 435 -13.41 -0.55 8.18
N HIS A 436 -13.81 -1.73 7.72
CA HIS A 436 -13.64 -2.99 8.44
C HIS A 436 -12.41 -3.79 7.98
N TRP A 437 -11.44 -3.10 7.36
CA TRP A 437 -10.28 -3.78 6.81
C TRP A 437 -9.53 -4.57 7.89
N SER A 438 -9.23 -5.82 7.56
CA SER A 438 -8.35 -6.69 8.33
C SER A 438 -7.72 -7.71 7.38
N VAL A 439 -6.56 -8.25 7.76
CA VAL A 439 -5.91 -9.33 7.00
C VAL A 439 -6.83 -10.54 6.85
N TRP A 440 -7.67 -10.82 7.85
CA TRP A 440 -8.66 -11.89 7.79
C TRP A 440 -9.77 -11.62 6.77
N LEU A 441 -10.21 -10.38 6.64
CA LEU A 441 -11.17 -9.99 5.61
C LEU A 441 -10.59 -10.18 4.21
N ASP A 442 -9.31 -9.84 4.00
CA ASP A 442 -8.61 -10.09 2.73
C ASP A 442 -8.60 -11.59 2.38
N ILE A 443 -8.25 -12.45 3.34
CA ILE A 443 -8.28 -13.91 3.15
C ILE A 443 -9.69 -14.39 2.78
N LYS A 444 -10.73 -13.92 3.48
CA LYS A 444 -12.13 -14.25 3.14
C LYS A 444 -12.49 -13.83 1.72
N ILE A 445 -12.08 -12.64 1.29
CA ILE A 445 -12.38 -12.14 -0.06
C ILE A 445 -11.64 -12.96 -1.12
N ILE A 446 -10.37 -13.33 -0.88
CA ILE A 446 -9.60 -14.20 -1.78
C ILE A 446 -10.31 -15.55 -1.96
N LEU A 447 -10.71 -16.20 -0.87
CA LEU A 447 -11.43 -17.48 -0.91
C LEU A 447 -12.78 -17.37 -1.63
N LYS A 448 -13.55 -16.31 -1.36
CA LYS A 448 -14.79 -16.03 -2.09
C LYS A 448 -14.54 -15.78 -3.58
N THR A 449 -13.42 -15.15 -3.94
CA THR A 449 -13.04 -14.89 -5.33
C THR A 449 -12.83 -16.19 -6.10
N PHE A 450 -12.12 -17.16 -5.52
CA PHE A 450 -11.97 -18.48 -6.14
C PHE A 450 -13.32 -19.15 -6.40
N LYS A 451 -14.23 -19.10 -5.42
CA LYS A 451 -15.60 -19.63 -5.58
C LYS A 451 -16.34 -18.95 -6.73
N VAL A 452 -16.34 -17.62 -6.79
CA VAL A 452 -17.03 -16.84 -7.82
C VAL A 452 -16.46 -17.11 -9.22
N VAL A 453 -15.14 -17.19 -9.36
CA VAL A 453 -14.47 -17.47 -10.65
C VAL A 453 -14.78 -18.90 -11.12
N LEU A 454 -14.78 -19.90 -10.21
CA LEU A 454 -15.12 -21.28 -10.56
C LEU A 454 -16.59 -21.45 -10.93
N MET A 455 -17.50 -20.79 -10.21
CA MET A 455 -18.94 -20.83 -10.46
C MET A 455 -19.38 -19.93 -11.62
N ARG A 456 -18.47 -19.11 -12.18
CA ARG A 456 -18.73 -18.12 -13.26
C ARG A 456 -19.83 -17.11 -12.89
N ASP A 457 -20.00 -16.86 -11.60
CA ASP A 457 -21.12 -16.09 -11.06
C ASP A 457 -20.97 -14.60 -11.41
N GLY A 458 -21.93 -14.05 -12.16
CA GLY A 458 -21.87 -12.68 -12.69
C GLY A 458 -20.94 -12.48 -13.91
N SER A 459 -20.49 -13.55 -14.58
CA SER A 459 -19.88 -13.43 -15.91
C SER A 459 -20.98 -13.20 -16.97
N LYS A 460 -20.83 -12.17 -17.81
CA LYS A 460 -21.71 -11.90 -18.95
C LYS A 460 -20.86 -11.73 -20.20
#